data_AF-A0A5T0NLQ3-F1
#
_entry.id   AF-A0A5T0NLQ3-F1
#
_cell.length_a   1.000
_cell.length_b   1.000
_cell.length_c   1.000
_cell.angle_alpha   90.00
_cell.angle_beta   90.00
_cell.angle_gamma   90.00
#
_symmetry.space_group_name_H-M   'P 1'
#
loop_
_entity.id
_entity.type
_entity.pdbx_description
1 polymer ?
#
loop_
_entity_poly.entity_id
_entity_poly.type
_entity_poly.pdbx_seq_one_letter_code
_entity_poly.pdbx_strand_id
1 'polypeptide(L)'
;MYEFLSSLKDKAVNASEAIKDETIKTAEVVKDIGMEVKCGIGWHAGEYQNEKDKPKCFFSKICPDCGKYLTKNQHDFEAPEILNPDNCYGYRRCTLCSIQVFDNFHNYYEIKKDSKCRMHEKCNLCGHERLGQTRHNWKYDESGQKICLDCKETV
;
A
#
# COMPACT_ATOMS: atom_id res chain seq x y z
N MET A 1 49.80 -8.53 -46.96
CA MET A 1 49.75 -7.76 -45.68
C MET A 1 48.42 -7.02 -45.52
N TYR A 2 47.91 -6.33 -46.54
CA TYR A 2 46.63 -5.58 -46.47
C TYR A 2 45.38 -6.48 -46.30
N GLU A 3 45.30 -7.60 -47.04
CA GLU A 3 44.16 -8.54 -46.95
C GLU A 3 44.05 -9.25 -45.58
N PHE A 4 45.20 -9.54 -44.95
CA PHE A 4 45.24 -10.15 -43.63
C PHE A 4 44.67 -9.22 -42.54
N LEU A 5 44.99 -7.93 -42.63
CA LEU A 5 44.45 -6.91 -41.70
C LEU A 5 42.95 -6.68 -41.91
N SER A 6 42.45 -6.75 -43.16
CA SER A 6 41.02 -6.66 -43.45
C SER A 6 40.26 -7.84 -42.84
N SER A 7 40.74 -9.08 -43.03
CA SER A 7 40.10 -10.28 -42.48
C SER A 7 40.03 -10.28 -40.94
N LEU A 8 41.04 -9.73 -40.27
CA LEU A 8 41.02 -9.58 -38.82
C LEU A 8 40.00 -8.55 -38.35
N LYS A 9 39.83 -7.45 -39.09
CA LYS A 9 38.82 -6.42 -38.80
C LYS A 9 37.41 -7.00 -38.92
N ASP A 10 37.14 -7.76 -39.98
CA ASP A 10 35.82 -8.36 -40.20
C ASP A 10 35.47 -9.40 -39.12
N LYS A 11 36.44 -10.21 -38.70
CA LYS A 11 36.26 -11.15 -37.57
C LYS A 11 35.98 -10.43 -36.25
N ALA A 12 36.67 -9.31 -35.99
CA ALA A 12 36.46 -8.52 -34.78
C ALA A 12 35.07 -7.85 -34.77
N VAL A 13 34.59 -7.35 -35.91
CA VAL A 13 33.24 -6.78 -36.04
C VAL A 13 32.18 -7.85 -35.80
N ASN A 14 32.27 -9.00 -36.46
CA ASN A 14 31.31 -10.10 -36.30
C ASN A 14 31.28 -10.64 -34.87
N ALA A 15 32.44 -10.76 -34.21
CA ALA A 15 32.51 -11.15 -32.80
C ALA A 15 31.84 -10.11 -31.89
N SER A 16 32.02 -8.82 -32.17
CA SER A 16 31.39 -7.74 -31.40
C SER A 16 29.87 -7.69 -31.56
N GLU A 17 29.35 -8.04 -32.75
CA GLU A 17 27.91 -8.12 -33.02
C GLU A 17 27.29 -9.34 -32.33
N ALA A 18 27.93 -10.50 -32.39
CA ALA A 18 27.48 -11.71 -31.69
C ALA A 18 27.41 -11.51 -30.17
N ILE A 19 28.41 -10.84 -29.57
CA ILE A 19 28.41 -10.49 -28.14
C ILE A 19 27.25 -9.54 -27.82
N LYS A 20 26.99 -8.53 -28.65
CA LYS A 20 25.85 -7.61 -28.45
C LYS A 20 24.52 -8.36 -28.48
N ASP A 21 24.33 -9.25 -29.46
CA ASP A 21 23.10 -10.05 -29.59
C ASP A 21 22.88 -10.97 -28.38
N GLU A 22 23.93 -11.61 -27.87
CA GLU A 22 23.85 -12.49 -26.69
C GLU A 22 23.57 -11.70 -25.40
N THR A 23 24.12 -10.48 -25.30
CA THR A 23 23.86 -9.57 -24.18
C THR A 23 22.41 -9.06 -24.21
N ILE A 24 21.88 -8.73 -25.40
CA ILE A 24 20.49 -8.30 -25.59
C ILE A 24 19.54 -9.44 -25.22
N LYS A 25 19.77 -10.66 -25.72
CA LYS A 25 18.95 -11.84 -25.39
C LYS A 25 18.94 -12.13 -23.89
N THR A 26 20.09 -12.01 -23.22
CA THR A 26 20.18 -12.22 -21.77
C THR A 26 19.39 -11.16 -21.00
N ALA A 27 19.44 -9.90 -21.43
CA ALA A 27 18.67 -8.82 -20.82
C ALA A 27 17.16 -8.99 -21.02
N GLU A 28 16.72 -9.51 -22.17
CA GLU A 28 15.32 -9.84 -22.45
C GLU A 28 14.81 -10.95 -21.52
N VAL A 29 15.56 -12.05 -21.36
CA VAL A 29 15.19 -13.16 -20.47
C VAL A 29 15.09 -12.72 -19.00
N VAL A 30 16.03 -11.89 -18.50
CA VAL A 30 15.99 -11.38 -17.12
C VAL A 30 14.77 -10.48 -16.90
N LYS A 31 14.41 -9.68 -17.91
CA LYS A 31 13.21 -8.83 -17.87
C LYS A 31 11.94 -9.67 -17.80
N ASP A 32 11.85 -10.73 -18.60
CA ASP A 32 10.69 -11.61 -18.67
C ASP A 32 10.47 -12.38 -17.35
N ILE A 33 11.53 -12.94 -16.76
CA ILE A 33 11.48 -13.63 -15.45
C ILE A 33 11.05 -12.65 -14.34
N GLY A 34 11.59 -11.43 -14.35
CA GLY A 34 11.22 -10.39 -13.39
C GLY A 34 9.74 -9.97 -13.49
N MET A 35 9.16 -10.00 -14.69
CA MET A 35 7.75 -9.71 -14.94
C MET A 35 6.83 -10.83 -14.43
N GLU A 36 7.20 -12.09 -14.67
CA GLU A 36 6.43 -13.27 -14.21
C GLU A 36 6.36 -13.34 -12.68
N VAL A 37 7.48 -13.10 -11.99
CA VAL A 37 7.53 -13.14 -10.51
C VAL A 37 6.65 -12.06 -9.89
N LYS A 38 6.69 -10.82 -10.40
CA LYS A 38 5.86 -9.71 -9.88
C LYS A 38 4.37 -10.03 -10.00
N CYS A 39 3.94 -10.49 -11.16
CA CYS A 39 2.55 -10.86 -11.37
C CYS A 39 2.15 -12.08 -10.52
N GLY A 40 3.05 -13.05 -10.34
CA GLY A 40 2.84 -14.23 -9.50
C GLY A 40 2.59 -13.91 -8.02
N ILE A 41 3.22 -12.85 -7.49
CA ILE A 41 2.99 -12.37 -6.11
C ILE A 41 1.86 -11.31 -6.01
N GLY A 42 1.11 -11.08 -7.10
CA GLY A 42 -0.02 -10.15 -7.15
C GLY A 42 0.35 -8.68 -7.40
N TRP A 43 1.61 -8.38 -7.71
CA TRP A 43 2.05 -7.03 -8.06
C TRP A 43 1.84 -6.80 -9.56
N HIS A 44 0.76 -6.13 -9.90
CA HIS A 44 0.39 -5.84 -11.29
C HIS A 44 0.68 -4.39 -11.66
N ALA A 45 1.33 -4.17 -12.80
CA ALA A 45 1.53 -2.85 -13.39
C ALA A 45 0.22 -2.21 -13.90
N GLY A 46 0.29 -0.97 -14.36
CA GLY A 46 -0.85 -0.19 -14.88
C GLY A 46 -1.66 0.53 -13.79
N GLU A 47 -2.36 1.58 -14.21
CA GLU A 47 -3.22 2.39 -13.36
C GLU A 47 -4.67 1.94 -13.43
N TYR A 48 -5.35 2.02 -12.28
CA TYR A 48 -6.78 1.75 -12.20
C TYR A 48 -7.56 2.94 -12.76
N GLN A 49 -8.51 2.65 -13.64
CA GLN A 49 -9.41 3.64 -14.23
C GLN A 49 -10.86 3.27 -13.94
N ASN A 50 -11.73 4.27 -13.83
CA ASN A 50 -13.14 4.02 -13.71
C ASN A 50 -13.68 3.46 -15.04
N GLU A 51 -14.51 2.43 -14.97
CA GLU A 51 -15.12 1.86 -16.16
C GLU A 51 -16.35 2.64 -16.60
N LYS A 52 -16.46 2.79 -17.92
CA LYS A 52 -17.67 3.29 -18.55
C LYS A 52 -18.85 2.39 -18.17
N ASP A 53 -20.00 3.02 -17.89
CA ASP A 53 -21.26 2.35 -17.55
C ASP A 53 -21.27 1.59 -16.20
N LYS A 54 -20.21 1.74 -15.38
CA LYS A 54 -20.15 1.26 -13.99
C LYS A 54 -20.27 2.42 -12.99
N PRO A 55 -20.61 2.16 -11.72
CA PRO A 55 -20.53 3.19 -10.67
C PRO A 55 -19.13 3.79 -10.62
N LYS A 56 -19.01 5.09 -10.31
CA LYS A 56 -17.70 5.78 -10.25
C LYS A 56 -16.72 5.20 -9.22
N CYS A 57 -17.19 4.33 -8.32
CA CYS A 57 -16.38 3.58 -7.36
C CYS A 57 -15.77 2.30 -7.92
N PHE A 58 -16.21 1.84 -9.09
CA PHE A 58 -15.70 0.64 -9.73
C PHE A 58 -14.52 1.02 -10.60
N PHE A 59 -13.36 0.46 -10.29
CA PHE A 59 -12.15 0.69 -11.07
C PHE A 59 -11.63 -0.63 -11.61
N SER A 60 -11.09 -0.60 -12.82
CA SER A 60 -10.40 -1.72 -13.41
C SER A 60 -9.07 -1.32 -14.02
N LYS A 61 -8.26 -2.33 -14.29
CA LYS A 61 -7.08 -2.22 -15.12
C LYS A 61 -6.77 -3.55 -15.78
N ILE A 62 -6.03 -3.47 -16.88
CA ILE A 62 -5.39 -4.63 -17.49
C ILE A 62 -3.90 -4.51 -17.20
N CYS A 63 -3.31 -5.55 -16.61
CA CYS A 63 -1.87 -5.57 -16.39
C CYS A 63 -1.16 -5.68 -17.75
N PRO A 64 -0.27 -4.75 -18.14
CA PRO A 64 0.41 -4.82 -19.43
C PRO A 64 1.39 -5.99 -19.52
N ASP A 65 1.87 -6.49 -18.37
CA ASP A 65 2.88 -7.56 -18.33
C ASP A 65 2.25 -8.96 -18.50
N CYS A 66 1.08 -9.21 -17.91
CA CYS A 66 0.46 -10.55 -17.93
C CYS A 66 -0.96 -10.59 -18.51
N GLY A 67 -1.49 -9.46 -19.00
CA GLY A 67 -2.83 -9.36 -19.60
C GLY A 67 -3.99 -9.58 -18.64
N LYS A 68 -3.73 -9.80 -17.35
CA LYS A 68 -4.78 -10.06 -16.36
C LYS A 68 -5.66 -8.83 -16.15
N TYR A 69 -6.97 -9.03 -16.26
CA TYR A 69 -7.98 -8.04 -15.89
C TYR A 69 -8.22 -8.05 -14.39
N LEU A 70 -8.14 -6.88 -13.76
CA LEU A 70 -8.21 -6.69 -12.32
C LEU A 70 -9.25 -5.62 -12.01
N THR A 71 -9.99 -5.82 -10.94
CA THR A 71 -11.03 -4.90 -10.50
C THR A 71 -10.86 -4.56 -9.03
N LYS A 72 -11.29 -3.36 -8.65
CA LYS A 72 -11.46 -2.97 -7.26
C LYS A 72 -12.68 -2.07 -7.11
N ASN A 73 -13.34 -2.17 -5.97
CA ASN A 73 -14.34 -1.20 -5.54
C ASN A 73 -13.69 -0.28 -4.50
N GLN A 74 -13.67 1.00 -4.80
CA GLN A 74 -13.12 2.03 -3.91
C GLN A 74 -14.16 3.14 -3.74
N HIS A 75 -14.71 3.22 -2.53
CA HIS A 75 -15.61 4.30 -2.14
C HIS A 75 -14.82 5.46 -1.54
N ASP A 76 -15.23 6.67 -1.89
CA ASP A 76 -14.80 7.90 -1.25
C ASP A 76 -16.00 8.44 -0.47
N PHE A 77 -15.94 8.36 0.87
CA PHE A 77 -17.06 8.73 1.73
C PHE A 77 -16.86 10.12 2.33
N GLU A 78 -17.92 10.93 2.29
CA GLU A 78 -17.98 12.20 3.02
C GLU A 78 -17.96 11.97 4.54
N ALA A 79 -17.82 13.06 5.30
CA ALA A 79 -18.04 13.03 6.74
C ALA A 79 -19.45 12.47 7.07
N PRO A 80 -19.60 11.68 8.14
CA PRO A 80 -20.89 11.11 8.50
C PRO A 80 -21.88 12.19 8.96
N GLU A 81 -23.13 12.07 8.53
CA GLU A 81 -24.27 12.79 9.08
C GLU A 81 -24.80 11.99 10.27
N ILE A 82 -24.74 12.59 11.47
CA ILE A 82 -25.20 11.94 12.69
C ILE A 82 -26.69 12.17 12.89
N LEU A 83 -27.44 11.06 12.93
CA LEU A 83 -28.90 11.06 13.13
C LEU A 83 -29.28 10.92 14.61
N ASN A 84 -28.48 10.21 15.39
CA ASN A 84 -28.67 10.07 16.83
C ASN A 84 -27.34 10.31 17.59
N PRO A 85 -27.21 11.45 18.30
CA PRO A 85 -26.02 11.76 19.09
C PRO A 85 -25.75 10.81 20.26
N ASP A 86 -26.78 10.22 20.87
CA ASP A 86 -26.66 9.41 22.10
C ASP A 86 -25.93 8.09 21.86
N ASN A 87 -25.88 7.62 20.61
CA ASN A 87 -25.16 6.41 20.22
C ASN A 87 -24.28 6.60 18.96
N CYS A 88 -24.12 7.85 18.50
CA CYS A 88 -23.40 8.20 17.28
C CYS A 88 -23.93 7.50 16.01
N TYR A 89 -25.18 7.05 16.01
CA TYR A 89 -25.77 6.41 14.83
C TYR A 89 -26.01 7.44 13.75
N GLY A 90 -25.64 7.11 12.52
CA GLY A 90 -25.79 8.00 11.38
C GLY A 90 -25.53 7.28 10.07
N TYR A 91 -25.24 8.07 9.04
CA TYR A 91 -24.81 7.53 7.76
C TYR A 91 -23.71 8.38 7.14
N ARG A 92 -22.91 7.78 6.27
CA ARG A 92 -22.01 8.51 5.37
C ARG A 92 -22.34 8.17 3.92
N ARG A 93 -22.17 9.15 3.04
CA ARG A 93 -22.48 9.04 1.62
C ARG A 93 -21.22 8.98 0.80
N CYS A 94 -21.19 8.11 -0.19
CA CYS A 94 -20.09 8.09 -1.14
C CYS A 94 -20.24 9.23 -2.15
N THR A 95 -19.20 10.06 -2.32
CA THR A 95 -19.15 11.17 -3.29
C THR A 95 -19.20 10.67 -4.75
N LEU A 96 -18.73 9.44 -4.98
CA LEU A 96 -18.60 8.86 -6.31
C LEU A 96 -19.88 8.16 -6.78
N CYS A 97 -20.52 7.34 -5.92
CA CYS A 97 -21.69 6.54 -6.31
C CYS A 97 -22.96 6.79 -5.49
N SER A 98 -22.92 7.73 -4.55
CA SER A 98 -24.06 8.12 -3.69
C SER A 98 -24.63 7.01 -2.78
N ILE A 99 -23.99 5.84 -2.70
CA ILE A 99 -24.38 4.82 -1.73
C ILE A 99 -24.26 5.37 -0.31
N GLN A 100 -25.26 5.05 0.53
CA GLN A 100 -25.26 5.38 1.94
C GLN A 100 -24.90 4.15 2.76
N VAL A 101 -24.02 4.33 3.73
CA VAL A 101 -23.66 3.30 4.71
C VAL A 101 -24.02 3.82 6.09
N PHE A 102 -24.82 3.06 6.81
CA PHE A 102 -25.29 3.36 8.15
C PHE A 102 -24.45 2.61 9.18
N ASP A 103 -24.03 3.29 10.24
CA ASP A 103 -23.20 2.73 11.32
C ASP A 103 -23.19 3.66 12.55
N ASN A 104 -22.49 3.24 13.61
CA ASN A 104 -22.15 4.06 14.76
C ASN A 104 -20.79 4.73 14.56
N PHE A 105 -20.79 6.01 14.18
CA PHE A 105 -19.59 6.78 13.83
C PHE A 105 -19.03 7.52 15.04
N HIS A 106 -18.28 6.81 15.89
CA HIS A 106 -17.65 7.43 17.04
C HIS A 106 -16.37 8.21 16.69
N ASN A 107 -16.27 9.43 17.20
CA ASN A 107 -15.03 10.22 17.22
C ASN A 107 -14.48 10.26 18.65
N TYR A 108 -13.38 9.54 18.88
CA TYR A 108 -12.77 9.36 20.20
C TYR A 108 -11.59 10.31 20.41
N TYR A 109 -11.48 10.87 21.61
CA TYR A 109 -10.31 11.61 22.06
C TYR A 109 -9.71 10.97 23.32
N GLU A 110 -8.40 11.12 23.48
CA GLU A 110 -7.65 10.58 24.61
C GLU A 110 -7.95 11.39 25.88
N ILE A 111 -8.29 10.69 26.97
CA ILE A 111 -8.59 11.32 28.26
C ILE A 111 -7.51 11.06 29.32
N LYS A 112 -6.95 9.85 29.36
CA LYS A 112 -5.89 9.47 30.31
C LYS A 112 -5.14 8.24 29.84
N LYS A 113 -3.93 8.05 30.36
CA LYS A 113 -3.15 6.81 30.22
C LYS A 113 -3.16 6.04 31.53
N ASP A 114 -3.37 4.73 31.49
CA ASP A 114 -3.31 3.89 32.68
C ASP A 114 -1.86 3.46 33.03
N SER A 115 -1.69 2.79 34.17
CA SER A 115 -0.38 2.30 34.63
C SER A 115 0.22 1.21 33.73
N LYS A 116 -0.56 0.66 32.78
CA LYS A 116 -0.14 -0.30 31.76
C LYS A 116 0.04 0.36 30.39
N CYS A 117 0.20 1.68 30.35
CA CYS A 117 0.36 2.47 29.13
C CYS A 117 -0.82 2.43 28.15
N ARG A 118 -2.00 1.94 28.55
CA ARG A 118 -3.19 1.91 27.70
C ARG A 118 -3.87 3.26 27.75
N MET A 119 -4.17 3.82 26.58
CA MET A 119 -4.94 5.05 26.49
C MET A 119 -6.41 4.74 26.76
N HIS A 120 -7.02 5.47 27.69
CA HIS A 120 -8.46 5.55 27.79
C HIS A 120 -8.94 6.67 26.86
N GLU A 121 -9.98 6.36 26.11
CA GLU A 121 -10.55 7.26 25.13
C GLU A 121 -12.03 7.48 25.42
N LYS A 122 -12.54 8.66 25.09
CA LYS A 122 -13.95 9.04 25.25
C LYS A 122 -14.49 9.59 23.95
N CYS A 123 -15.70 9.18 23.59
CA CYS A 123 -16.37 9.72 22.42
C CYS A 123 -16.80 11.16 22.73
N ASN A 124 -16.48 12.09 21.83
CA ASN A 124 -16.80 13.50 21.97
C ASN A 124 -18.31 13.80 21.92
N LEU A 125 -19.12 12.87 21.41
CA LEU A 125 -20.55 13.05 21.21
C LEU A 125 -21.38 12.29 22.24
N CYS A 126 -21.32 10.95 22.24
CA CYS A 126 -22.14 10.14 23.15
C CYS A 126 -21.52 9.90 24.53
N GLY A 127 -20.27 10.33 24.75
CA GLY A 127 -19.57 10.11 26.02
C GLY A 127 -19.16 8.66 26.28
N HIS A 128 -19.39 7.73 25.34
CA HIS A 128 -18.93 6.34 25.47
C HIS A 128 -17.42 6.27 25.68
N GLU A 129 -16.97 5.45 26.64
CA GLU A 129 -15.56 5.28 26.99
C GLU A 129 -15.04 3.92 26.52
N ARG A 130 -13.80 3.88 26.01
CA ARG A 130 -13.15 2.63 25.59
C ARG A 130 -11.66 2.64 25.93
N LEU A 131 -11.05 1.45 25.86
CA LEU A 131 -9.60 1.32 25.80
C LEU A 131 -9.13 1.51 24.36
N GLY A 132 -8.26 2.48 24.16
CA GLY A 132 -7.55 2.77 22.92
C GLY A 132 -6.23 2.00 22.83
N GLN A 133 -5.30 2.57 22.06
CA GLN A 133 -3.98 1.95 21.83
C GLN A 133 -3.08 2.03 23.07
N THR A 134 -2.15 1.08 23.18
CA THR A 134 -1.04 1.17 24.13
C THR A 134 0.03 2.10 23.60
N ARG A 135 0.45 3.08 24.42
CA ARG A 135 1.52 4.04 24.08
C ARG A 135 2.52 4.15 25.22
N HIS A 136 3.67 3.52 25.01
CA HIS A 136 4.79 3.58 25.95
C HIS A 136 5.61 4.86 25.75
N ASN A 137 6.12 5.39 26.86
CA ASN A 137 7.13 6.44 26.83
C ASN A 137 8.49 5.82 27.18
N TRP A 138 9.35 5.63 26.19
CA TRP A 138 10.59 4.86 26.34
C TRP A 138 11.78 5.74 26.74
N LYS A 139 12.67 5.18 27.56
CA LYS A 139 14.04 5.68 27.76
C LYS A 139 15.04 4.52 27.68
N TYR A 140 16.31 4.83 27.53
CA TYR A 140 17.39 3.87 27.72
C TYR A 140 17.93 4.00 29.14
N ASP A 141 18.25 2.88 29.79
CA ASP A 141 18.98 2.87 31.05
C ASP A 141 20.50 2.88 30.83
N GLU A 142 21.28 2.86 31.92
CA GLU A 142 22.75 2.86 31.89
C GLU A 142 23.35 1.63 31.22
N SER A 143 22.58 0.53 31.16
CA SER A 143 22.97 -0.71 30.47
C SER A 143 22.61 -0.70 28.97
N GLY A 144 21.93 0.35 28.50
CA GLY A 144 21.42 0.46 27.13
C GLY A 144 20.12 -0.29 26.90
N GLN A 145 19.44 -0.78 27.94
CA GLN A 145 18.14 -1.43 27.84
C GLN A 145 17.03 -0.40 27.67
N LYS A 146 16.09 -0.65 26.76
CA LYS A 146 14.94 0.22 26.53
C LYS A 146 13.87 -0.08 27.57
N ILE A 147 13.60 0.87 28.47
CA ILE A 147 12.62 0.75 29.55
C ILE A 147 11.51 1.79 29.42
N CYS A 148 10.26 1.38 29.62
CA CYS A 148 9.13 2.28 29.65
C CYS A 148 9.13 3.08 30.95
N LEU A 149 8.99 4.40 30.85
CA LEU A 149 8.92 5.31 31.99
C LEU A 149 7.67 5.10 32.84
N ASP A 150 6.56 4.69 32.23
CA ASP A 150 5.27 4.58 32.92
C ASP A 150 5.04 3.16 33.48
N CYS A 151 5.12 2.12 32.65
CA CYS A 151 4.82 0.74 33.05
C CYS A 151 6.05 -0.12 33.41
N LYS A 152 7.27 0.41 33.26
CA LYS A 152 8.54 -0.28 33.56
C LYS A 152 8.82 -1.55 32.75
N GLU A 153 8.03 -1.82 31.72
CA GLU A 153 8.35 -2.86 30.73
C GLU A 153 9.68 -2.55 30.04
N THR A 154 10.40 -3.61 29.67
CA THR A 154 11.68 -3.53 28.95
C THR A 154 11.61 -4.27 27.62
N VAL A 155 12.31 -3.78 26.61
CA VAL A 155 12.38 -4.36 25.25
C VAL A 155 13.83 -4.38 24.76
#